data_AF-A0A9W5Y887-F1
#
_entry.id   AF-A0A9W5Y887-F1
#
_cell.length_a   1.000
_cell.length_b   1.000
_cell.length_c   1.000
_cell.angle_alpha   90.00
_cell.angle_beta   90.00
_cell.angle_gamma   90.00
#
_symmetry.space_group_name_H-M   'P 1'
#
loop_
_entity.id
_entity.type
_entity.pdbx_description
1 polymer ?
#
loop_
_entity_poly.entity_id
_entity_poly.type
_entity_poly.pdbx_seq_one_letter_code
_entity_poly.pdbx_strand_id
1 'polypeptide(L)'
;MSNRIVNIEYSKIENDKVLVLIYVDGKNVSSTFALYEFVNEMEFLGIKSKFQKVNSRVGFIFEDDIDKTVLENEIKRFAKQFDIT
;
A
#
# COMPACT_ATOMS: atom_id res chain seq x y z
N MET A 1 7.88 -5.65 21.16
CA MET A 1 7.35 -5.48 19.79
C MET A 1 6.12 -4.61 19.92
N SER A 2 6.13 -3.46 19.25
CA SER A 2 4.98 -2.57 19.19
C SER A 2 3.87 -3.25 18.37
N ASN A 3 2.68 -3.42 18.95
CA ASN A 3 1.49 -3.83 18.20
C ASN A 3 0.93 -2.60 17.49
N ARG A 4 1.67 -2.04 16.53
CA ARG A 4 1.13 -0.96 15.70
C ARG A 4 0.07 -1.52 14.78
N ILE A 5 -1.01 -0.76 14.64
CA ILE A 5 -2.18 -1.20 13.88
C ILE A 5 -2.01 -0.73 12.43
N VAL A 6 -1.94 -1.68 11.50
CA VAL A 6 -1.95 -1.42 10.06
C VAL A 6 -3.39 -1.42 9.56
N ASN A 7 -3.82 -0.27 9.03
CA ASN A 7 -5.12 -0.11 8.37
C ASN A 7 -4.89 0.22 6.89
N ILE A 8 -5.70 -0.38 6.01
CA ILE A 8 -5.60 -0.19 4.57
C ILE A 8 -6.94 0.37 4.07
N GLU A 9 -6.90 1.50 3.40
CA GLU A 9 -8.07 2.14 2.81
C GLU A 9 -8.02 1.98 1.29
N TYR A 10 -9.13 1.51 0.72
CA TYR A 10 -9.32 1.36 -0.72
C TYR A 10 -10.26 2.44 -1.23
N SER A 11 -9.79 3.23 -2.19
CA SER A 11 -10.59 4.25 -2.87
C SER A 11 -10.63 3.92 -4.37
N LYS A 12 -11.82 3.67 -4.91
CA LYS A 12 -11.98 3.47 -6.37
C LYS A 12 -11.59 4.73 -7.13
N ILE A 13 -10.87 4.56 -8.23
CA ILE A 13 -10.54 5.59 -9.21
C ILE A 13 -11.00 5.13 -10.59
N GLU A 14 -10.92 6.01 -11.60
CA GLU A 14 -11.37 5.69 -12.96
C GLU A 14 -10.57 4.55 -13.61
N ASN A 15 -11.19 3.87 -14.59
CA ASN A 15 -10.60 2.80 -15.42
C ASN A 15 -10.15 1.55 -14.64
N ASP A 16 -11.03 0.99 -13.81
CA ASP A 16 -10.79 -0.26 -13.07
C ASP A 16 -9.49 -0.22 -12.24
N LYS A 17 -9.23 0.92 -11.62
CA LYS A 17 -8.08 1.10 -10.73
C LYS A 17 -8.52 1.45 -9.32
N VAL A 18 -7.68 1.08 -8.37
CA VAL A 18 -7.89 1.36 -6.95
C VAL A 18 -6.70 2.11 -6.38
N LEU A 19 -6.97 3.20 -5.67
CA LEU A 19 -6.00 3.88 -4.83
C LEU A 19 -6.01 3.21 -3.46
N VAL A 20 -4.85 2.75 -3.03
CA VAL A 20 -4.60 2.11 -1.74
C VAL A 20 -3.78 3.04 -0.88
N LEU A 21 -4.32 3.35 0.30
CA LEU A 21 -3.67 4.18 1.31
C LEU A 21 -3.35 3.32 2.53
N ILE A 22 -2.09 3.39 2.97
CA ILE A 22 -1.59 2.58 4.07
C ILE A 22 -1.46 3.47 5.29
N TYR A 23 -2.13 3.09 6.38
CA TYR A 23 -2.09 3.81 7.65
C TYR A 23 -1.48 2.94 8.73
N VAL A 24 -0.58 3.52 9.51
CA VAL A 24 -0.03 2.93 10.73
C VAL A 24 -0.31 3.88 11.88
N ASP A 25 -0.99 3.39 12.91
CA ASP A 25 -1.43 4.19 14.07
C ASP A 25 -2.15 5.50 13.65
N GLY A 26 -2.97 5.41 12.60
CA GLY A 26 -3.75 6.53 12.05
C GLY A 26 -2.96 7.51 11.17
N LYS A 27 -1.66 7.31 10.95
CA LYS A 27 -0.84 8.14 10.06
C LYS A 27 -0.68 7.46 8.70
N ASN A 28 -0.92 8.20 7.61
CA ASN A 28 -0.65 7.70 6.27
C ASN A 28 0.88 7.55 6.07
N VAL A 29 1.34 6.32 5.88
CA VAL A 29 2.75 5.94 5.70
C VAL A 29 3.07 5.53 4.26
N SER A 30 2.19 5.82 3.31
CA SER A 30 2.39 5.40 1.91
C SER A 30 3.69 5.98 1.31
N SER A 31 4.06 7.22 1.69
CA SER A 31 5.35 7.81 1.30
C SER A 31 6.54 7.08 1.92
N THR A 32 6.41 6.58 3.15
CA THR A 32 7.45 5.78 3.81
C THR A 32 7.65 4.46 3.07
N PHE A 33 6.55 3.78 2.70
CA PHE A 33 6.61 2.57 1.87
C PHE A 33 7.31 2.83 0.53
N ALA A 34 7.03 3.97 -0.12
CA ALA A 34 7.66 4.34 -1.37
C ALA A 34 9.19 4.54 -1.22
N LEU A 35 9.66 5.09 -0.08
CA LEU A 35 11.09 5.23 0.21
C LEU A 35 11.81 3.89 0.38
N TYR A 36 11.10 2.87 0.86
CA TYR A 36 11.61 1.50 0.99
C TYR A 36 11.41 0.64 -0.26
N GLU A 37 11.18 1.27 -1.41
CA GLU A 37 11.03 0.59 -2.71
C GLU A 37 9.86 -0.40 -2.78
N PHE A 38 8.76 -0.15 -2.05
CA PHE A 38 7.58 -1.02 -2.05
C PHE A 38 7.06 -1.36 -3.45
N VAL A 39 7.11 -0.40 -4.39
CA VAL A 39 6.68 -0.64 -5.79
C VAL A 39 7.53 -1.71 -6.47
N ASN A 40 8.86 -1.70 -6.27
CA ASN A 40 9.77 -2.69 -6.83
C ASN A 40 9.48 -4.07 -6.25
N GLU A 41 9.20 -4.15 -4.94
CA GLU A 41 8.87 -5.41 -4.28
C GLU A 41 7.54 -5.99 -4.77
N MET A 42 6.52 -5.16 -4.96
CA MET A 42 5.26 -5.60 -5.56
C MET A 42 5.44 -6.07 -7.00
N GLU A 43 6.23 -5.35 -7.80
CA GLU A 43 6.53 -5.74 -9.17
C GLU A 43 7.27 -7.08 -9.25
N PHE A 44 8.22 -7.33 -8.33
CA PHE A 44 8.89 -8.63 -8.20
C PHE A 44 7.90 -9.78 -7.91
N LEU A 45 6.84 -9.50 -7.15
CA LEU A 45 5.75 -10.45 -6.89
C LEU A 45 4.71 -10.55 -8.03
N GLY A 46 4.94 -9.84 -9.14
CA GLY A 46 4.01 -9.80 -10.28
C GLY A 46 2.81 -8.87 -10.07
N ILE A 47 2.82 -8.07 -9.00
CA ILE A 47 1.77 -7.13 -8.65
C ILE A 47 2.11 -5.74 -9.20
N LYS A 48 1.42 -5.34 -10.27
CA LYS A 48 1.61 -4.01 -10.86
C LYS A 48 1.07 -2.93 -9.92
N SER A 49 1.95 -2.02 -9.53
CA SER A 49 1.58 -0.90 -8.67
C SER A 49 2.29 0.39 -9.09
N LYS A 50 1.74 1.54 -8.72
CA LYS A 50 2.38 2.84 -8.94
C LYS A 50 2.15 3.77 -7.76
N PHE A 51 3.21 4.42 -7.27
CA PHE A 51 3.07 5.45 -6.25
C PHE A 51 2.67 6.80 -6.88
N GLN A 52 1.54 7.38 -6.46
CA GLN A 52 1.02 8.62 -7.04
C GLN A 52 0.13 9.41 -6.07
N LYS A 53 0.02 10.72 -6.31
CA LYS A 53 -0.96 11.61 -5.67
C LYS A 53 -2.24 11.70 -6.52
N VAL A 54 -3.40 11.42 -5.92
CA VAL A 54 -4.73 11.52 -6.53
C VAL A 54 -5.65 12.26 -5.56
N ASN A 55 -6.34 13.31 -6.02
CA ASN A 55 -7.29 14.10 -5.21
C ASN A 55 -6.74 14.50 -3.83
N SER A 56 -5.50 15.00 -3.81
CA SER A 56 -4.75 15.37 -2.60
C SER A 56 -4.32 14.24 -1.66
N ARG A 57 -4.65 12.98 -1.97
CA ARG A 57 -4.23 11.79 -1.23
C ARG A 57 -3.01 11.14 -1.91
N VAL A 58 -2.04 10.70 -1.12
CA VAL A 58 -0.81 10.07 -1.60
C VAL A 58 -0.85 8.59 -1.24
N GLY A 59 -0.74 7.73 -2.24
CA GLY A 59 -0.91 6.28 -2.08
C GLY A 59 -0.40 5.49 -3.29
N PHE A 60 -0.78 4.23 -3.33
CA PHE A 60 -0.42 3.29 -4.39
C PHE A 60 -1.64 2.99 -5.26
N ILE A 61 -1.47 3.07 -6.58
CA ILE A 61 -2.47 2.70 -7.55
C ILE A 61 -2.23 1.24 -7.94
N PHE A 62 -3.27 0.42 -7.85
CA PHE A 62 -3.33 -0.94 -8.35
C PHE A 62 -4.47 -1.06 -9.38
N GLU A 63 -4.41 -2.08 -10.22
CA GLU A 63 -5.57 -2.51 -11.01
C GLU A 63 -6.61 -3.17 -10.06
N ASP A 64 -7.92 -3.04 -10.32
CA ASP A 64 -9.04 -3.47 -9.44
C ASP A 64 -9.24 -5.00 -9.42
N ASP A 65 -8.49 -5.75 -10.24
CA ASP A 65 -8.50 -7.21 -10.28
C ASP A 65 -7.63 -7.88 -9.21
N ILE A 66 -6.91 -7.09 -8.40
CA ILE A 66 -6.03 -7.60 -7.36
C ILE A 66 -6.81 -8.22 -6.19
N ASP A 67 -6.39 -9.42 -5.76
CA ASP A 67 -6.90 -10.04 -4.54
C ASP A 67 -6.49 -9.20 -3.32
N LYS A 68 -7.47 -8.57 -2.69
CA LYS A 68 -7.27 -7.71 -1.52
C LYS A 68 -6.63 -8.44 -0.36
N THR A 69 -6.94 -9.73 -0.15
CA THR A 69 -6.36 -10.53 0.92
C THR A 69 -4.85 -10.70 0.71
N VAL A 70 -4.44 -10.98 -0.53
CA VAL A 70 -3.02 -11.07 -0.89
C VAL A 70 -2.34 -9.73 -0.66
N LEU A 71 -2.94 -8.64 -1.14
CA LEU A 71 -2.36 -7.31 -0.97
C LEU A 71 -2.23 -6.90 0.50
N GLU A 72 -3.24 -7.16 1.33
CA GLU A 72 -3.20 -6.86 2.76
C GLU A 72 -2.09 -7.63 3.48
N ASN A 73 -1.90 -8.91 3.13
CA ASN A 73 -0.85 -9.73 3.71
C ASN A 73 0.54 -9.23 3.32
N GLU A 74 0.73 -8.86 2.05
CA GLU A 74 2.01 -8.31 1.58
C GLU A 74 2.32 -6.94 2.20
N ILE A 75 1.32 -6.05 2.33
CA ILE A 75 1.49 -4.77 3.03
C ILE A 75 1.90 -5.00 4.49
N LYS A 76 1.24 -5.92 5.20
CA LYS A 76 1.58 -6.25 6.60
C LYS A 76 2.96 -6.87 6.72
N ARG A 77 3.34 -7.77 5.80
CA ARG A 77 4.68 -8.37 5.74
C ARG A 77 5.75 -7.31 5.53
N PHE A 78 5.54 -6.41 4.58
CA PHE A 78 6.45 -5.32 4.27
C PHE A 78 6.61 -4.37 5.47
N ALA A 79 5.50 -3.97 6.10
CA ALA A 79 5.52 -3.10 7.27
C ALA A 79 6.36 -3.69 8.41
N LYS A 80 6.25 -5.01 8.62
CA LYS A 80 7.02 -5.75 9.63
C LYS A 80 8.50 -5.88 9.26
N GLN A 81 8.82 -6.10 7.98
CA GLN A 81 10.20 -6.23 7.49
C GLN A 81 11.02 -4.96 7.75
N PHE A 82 10.40 -3.79 7.60
CA PHE A 82 11.06 -2.48 7.73
C PHE A 82 10.80 -1.77 9.06
N ASP A 83 10.26 -2.47 10.08
CA ASP A 83 9.93 -1.91 11.41
C ASP A 83 9.05 -0.65 11.34
N ILE A 84 8.18 -0.60 10.33
CA ILE A 84 7.16 0.44 10.19
C ILE A 84 6.02 0.17 11.19
N THR A 85 5.87 -1.08 11.65
CA THR A 85 4.99 -1.55 12.73
C THR A 85 5.72 -1.84 14.04
#